data_AF-A0A4P8ZF99-F1
#
_entry.id   AF-A0A4P8ZF99-F1
#
_cell.length_a   1.000
_cell.length_b   1.000
_cell.length_c   1.000
_cell.angle_alpha   90.00
_cell.angle_beta   90.00
_cell.angle_gamma   90.00
#
_symmetry.space_group_name_H-M   'P 1'
#
loop_
_entity.id
_entity.type
_entity.pdbx_description
1 polymer ?
#
loop_
_entity_poly.entity_id
_entity_poly.type
_entity_poly.pdbx_seq_one_letter_code
_entity_poly.pdbx_strand_id
1 'polypeptide(L)'
;MSVLYAVSFFLSEAVRWSWIAAQAVSIVMGIWALVDSLMRPAEYYAAAGKSTKRFWNLVNAAGTAVVGLLGAASMFGLLGVVASAVYLVDVRPALQALAPVKVRSSIRIPGRASQRRPGRGGRGPRDWSAGR
;
A
#
# COMPACT_ATOMS: atom_id res chain seq x y z
N MET A 1 -46.06 14.79 -28.12
CA MET A 1 -44.60 14.81 -28.41
C MET A 1 -43.71 14.96 -27.17
N SER A 2 -44.26 14.97 -25.93
CA SER A 2 -43.50 15.20 -24.70
C SER A 2 -42.77 13.96 -24.13
N VAL A 3 -43.38 12.77 -24.23
CA VAL A 3 -42.84 11.56 -23.59
C VAL A 3 -41.52 11.11 -24.22
N LEU A 4 -41.43 11.09 -25.56
CA LEU A 4 -40.19 10.73 -26.26
C LEU A 4 -39.04 11.71 -25.94
N TYR A 5 -39.35 13.00 -25.79
CA TYR A 5 -38.37 14.01 -25.40
C TYR A 5 -37.89 13.79 -23.96
N ALA A 6 -38.79 13.55 -23.01
CA ALA A 6 -38.43 13.25 -21.63
C ALA A 6 -37.55 12.00 -21.53
N VAL A 7 -37.93 10.92 -22.23
CA VAL A 7 -37.13 9.68 -22.27
C VAL A 7 -35.74 9.93 -22.85
N SER A 8 -35.65 10.64 -23.98
CA SER A 8 -34.36 10.99 -24.60
C SER A 8 -33.49 11.84 -23.67
N PHE A 9 -34.08 12.83 -22.98
CA PHE A 9 -33.37 13.67 -22.02
C PHE A 9 -32.78 12.86 -20.87
N PHE A 10 -33.58 12.05 -20.16
CA PHE A 10 -33.09 11.25 -19.04
C PHE A 10 -32.05 10.22 -19.47
N LEU A 11 -32.25 9.56 -20.62
CA LEU A 11 -31.31 8.57 -21.13
C LEU A 11 -29.97 9.20 -21.50
N SER A 12 -29.98 10.33 -22.22
CA SER A 12 -28.75 11.04 -22.60
C SER A 12 -27.98 11.54 -21.38
N GLU A 13 -28.69 12.03 -20.37
CA GLU A 13 -28.08 12.51 -19.14
C GLU A 13 -27.46 11.35 -18.33
N ALA A 14 -28.16 10.22 -18.22
CA ALA A 14 -27.63 9.02 -17.58
C ALA A 14 -26.36 8.51 -18.27
N VAL A 15 -26.35 8.47 -19.61
CA VAL A 15 -25.17 8.10 -20.41
C VAL A 15 -24.03 9.09 -20.17
N ARG A 16 -24.31 10.39 -20.19
CA ARG A 16 -23.30 11.44 -19.94
C ARG A 16 -22.66 11.30 -18.57
N TRP A 17 -23.45 11.12 -17.51
CA TRP A 17 -22.92 10.93 -16.16
C TRP A 17 -22.13 9.63 -16.02
N SER A 18 -22.56 8.56 -16.69
CA SER A 18 -21.84 7.28 -16.70
C SER A 18 -20.44 7.42 -17.33
N TRP A 19 -20.33 8.13 -18.45
CA TRP A 19 -19.04 8.41 -19.09
C TRP A 19 -18.14 9.28 -18.22
N ILE A 20 -18.69 10.33 -17.60
CA ILE A 20 -17.93 11.21 -16.70
C ILE A 20 -17.43 10.43 -15.47
N ALA A 21 -18.29 9.59 -14.88
CA ALA A 21 -17.94 8.77 -13.73
C ALA A 21 -16.81 7.78 -14.07
N ALA A 22 -16.92 7.08 -15.21
CA ALA A 22 -15.88 6.17 -15.67
C ALA A 22 -14.54 6.91 -15.89
N GLN A 23 -14.57 8.06 -16.56
CA GLN A 23 -13.38 8.87 -16.77
C GLN A 23 -12.75 9.34 -15.46
N ALA A 24 -13.56 9.82 -14.51
CA ALA A 24 -13.09 10.28 -13.21
C ALA A 24 -12.44 9.16 -12.41
N VAL A 25 -13.08 7.98 -12.35
CA VAL A 25 -12.55 6.80 -11.67
C VAL A 25 -11.21 6.38 -12.26
N SER A 26 -11.09 6.34 -13.59
CA SER A 26 -9.85 6.00 -14.28
C SER A 26 -8.71 6.97 -13.97
N ILE A 27 -8.98 8.28 -13.94
CA ILE A 27 -7.97 9.28 -13.57
C ILE A 27 -7.54 9.13 -12.11
N VAL A 28 -8.50 8.99 -11.19
CA VAL A 28 -8.21 8.80 -9.76
C VAL A 28 -7.37 7.54 -9.55
N MET A 29 -7.69 6.45 -10.24
CA MET A 29 -6.94 5.20 -10.19
C MET A 29 -5.50 5.37 -10.68
N GLY A 30 -5.30 6.06 -11.82
CA GLY A 30 -3.98 6.31 -12.37
C GLY A 30 -3.10 7.18 -11.47
N ILE A 31 -3.66 8.30 -10.99
CA ILE A 31 -2.97 9.19 -10.05
C ILE A 31 -2.60 8.43 -8.77
N TRP A 32 -3.52 7.64 -8.22
CA TRP A 32 -3.26 6.86 -7.02
C TRP A 32 -2.15 5.84 -7.23
N ALA A 33 -2.17 5.10 -8.34
CA ALA A 33 -1.12 4.14 -8.69
C ALA A 33 0.25 4.82 -8.85
N LEU A 34 0.29 5.98 -9.51
CA LEU A 34 1.51 6.75 -9.71
C LEU A 34 2.09 7.31 -8.39
N VAL A 35 1.24 7.88 -7.54
CA VAL A 35 1.67 8.41 -6.24
C VAL A 35 2.19 7.28 -5.36
N ASP A 36 1.48 6.16 -5.29
CA ASP A 36 1.91 4.98 -4.51
C ASP A 36 3.24 4.41 -5.04
N SER A 37 3.46 4.35 -6.37
CA SER A 37 4.72 3.86 -6.93
C SER A 37 5.91 4.79 -6.68
N LEU A 38 5.68 6.10 -6.66
CA LEU A 38 6.71 7.08 -6.34
C LEU A 38 7.13 7.01 -4.87
N MET A 39 6.18 6.80 -3.96
CA MET A 39 6.40 6.76 -2.51
C MET A 39 7.14 5.49 -2.02
N ARG A 40 7.09 4.38 -2.77
CA ARG A 40 7.68 3.11 -2.31
C ARG A 40 9.20 3.03 -2.52
N PRO A 41 9.97 2.48 -1.56
CA PRO A 41 11.40 2.21 -1.73
C PRO A 41 11.67 1.24 -2.89
N ALA A 42 12.78 1.45 -3.61
CA ALA A 42 13.14 0.63 -4.77
C ALA A 42 13.52 -0.81 -4.39
N GLU A 43 14.10 -1.01 -3.20
CA GLU A 43 14.51 -2.30 -2.65
C GLU A 43 13.35 -3.30 -2.52
N TYR A 44 12.13 -2.82 -2.24
CA TYR A 44 10.96 -3.69 -2.10
C TYR A 44 10.52 -4.30 -3.44
N TYR A 45 10.77 -3.63 -4.57
CA TYR A 45 10.42 -4.15 -5.90
C TYR A 45 11.28 -5.36 -6.27
N ALA A 46 12.58 -5.29 -5.97
CA ALA A 46 13.51 -6.40 -6.18
C ALA A 46 13.19 -7.58 -5.25
N ALA A 47 12.93 -7.29 -3.96
CA ALA A 47 12.57 -8.30 -2.98
C ALA A 47 11.22 -8.98 -3.27
N ALA A 48 10.27 -8.28 -3.88
CA ALA A 48 8.98 -8.84 -4.31
C ALA A 48 9.05 -9.63 -5.63
N GLY A 49 10.21 -9.68 -6.30
CA GLY A 49 10.35 -10.31 -7.62
C GLY A 49 9.52 -9.63 -8.72
N LYS A 50 9.22 -8.33 -8.57
CA LYS A 50 8.45 -7.54 -9.54
C LYS A 50 9.37 -6.67 -10.39
N SER A 51 8.85 -6.15 -11.50
CA SER A 51 9.56 -5.17 -12.33
C SER A 51 10.02 -3.96 -11.51
N THR A 52 11.08 -3.28 -11.98
CA THR A 52 11.74 -2.21 -11.21
C THR A 52 10.84 -1.01 -10.91
N LYS A 53 11.19 -0.24 -9.87
CA LYS A 53 10.52 1.04 -9.55
C LYS A 53 10.44 1.98 -10.76
N ARG A 54 11.52 2.07 -11.55
CA ARG A 54 11.56 2.93 -12.75
C ARG A 54 10.52 2.50 -13.79
N PHE A 55 10.40 1.20 -14.03
CA PHE A 55 9.40 0.65 -14.94
C PHE A 55 7.98 1.03 -14.50
N TRP A 56 7.62 0.79 -13.23
CA TRP A 56 6.28 1.11 -12.72
C TRP A 56 5.98 2.60 -12.70
N ASN A 57 6.96 3.45 -12.38
CA ASN A 57 6.78 4.89 -12.44
C ASN A 57 6.51 5.36 -13.88
N LEU A 58 7.29 4.88 -14.85
CA LEU A 58 7.10 5.24 -16.25
C LEU A 58 5.74 4.76 -16.78
N VAL A 59 5.38 3.51 -16.50
CA VAL A 59 4.12 2.91 -16.96
C VAL A 59 2.91 3.61 -16.34
N ASN A 60 2.91 3.89 -15.03
CA ASN A 60 1.82 4.60 -14.38
C ASN A 60 1.76 6.08 -14.80
N ALA A 61 2.90 6.74 -14.99
CA ALA A 61 2.92 8.13 -15.45
C ALA A 61 2.39 8.25 -16.89
N ALA A 62 2.88 7.41 -17.79
CA ALA A 62 2.42 7.36 -19.17
C ALA A 62 0.94 6.96 -19.24
N GLY A 63 0.54 5.92 -18.50
CA GLY A 63 -0.84 5.46 -18.42
C GLY A 63 -1.80 6.54 -17.93
N THR A 64 -1.45 7.24 -16.85
CA THR A 64 -2.26 8.34 -16.31
C THR A 64 -2.35 9.51 -17.28
N ALA A 65 -1.24 9.89 -17.92
CA ALA A 65 -1.24 10.95 -18.93
C ALA A 65 -2.11 10.58 -20.15
N VAL A 66 -1.98 9.36 -20.65
CA VAL A 66 -2.79 8.84 -21.77
C VAL A 66 -4.28 8.83 -21.42
N VAL A 67 -4.66 8.36 -20.23
CA VAL A 67 -6.05 8.39 -19.75
C VAL A 67 -6.59 9.82 -19.66
N GLY A 68 -5.76 10.78 -19.20
CA GLY A 68 -6.15 12.19 -19.10
C GLY A 68 -6.28 12.90 -20.45
N LEU A 69 -5.43 12.57 -21.42
CA LEU A 69 -5.38 13.24 -22.72
C LEU A 69 -6.31 12.61 -23.77
N LEU A 70 -6.33 11.28 -23.84
CA LEU A 70 -7.07 10.52 -24.86
C LEU A 70 -8.41 9.98 -24.34
N GLY A 71 -8.65 10.08 -23.03
CA GLY A 71 -9.83 9.55 -22.37
C GLY A 71 -9.72 8.06 -22.06
N ALA A 72 -10.35 7.64 -20.97
CA ALA A 72 -10.34 6.28 -20.44
C ALA A 72 -10.96 5.24 -21.41
N ALA A 73 -11.89 5.68 -22.27
CA ALA A 73 -12.57 4.84 -23.24
C ALA A 73 -11.78 4.59 -24.53
N SER A 74 -10.70 5.35 -24.76
CA SER A 74 -9.83 5.12 -25.91
C SER A 74 -9.04 3.82 -25.75
N MET A 75 -8.64 3.17 -26.84
CA MET A 75 -7.83 1.95 -26.77
C MET A 75 -6.57 2.12 -25.92
N PHE A 76 -5.87 3.25 -26.09
CA PHE A 76 -4.69 3.56 -25.30
C PHE A 76 -5.03 3.94 -23.84
N GLY A 77 -6.15 4.64 -23.63
CA GLY A 77 -6.69 4.93 -22.29
C GLY A 77 -6.97 3.65 -21.50
N LEU A 78 -7.62 2.66 -22.12
CA LEU A 78 -7.86 1.36 -21.51
C LEU A 78 -6.55 0.67 -21.11
N LEU A 79 -5.51 0.71 -21.95
CA LEU A 79 -4.19 0.20 -21.57
C LEU A 79 -3.61 0.94 -20.35
N GLY A 80 -3.78 2.26 -20.28
CA GLY A 80 -3.38 3.07 -19.12
C GLY A 80 -4.14 2.73 -17.84
N VAL A 81 -5.46 2.49 -17.94
CA VAL A 81 -6.30 2.03 -16.82
C VAL A 81 -5.87 0.65 -16.36
N VAL A 82 -5.67 -0.29 -17.30
CA VAL A 82 -5.21 -1.65 -16.99
C VAL A 82 -3.84 -1.63 -16.33
N ALA A 83 -2.90 -0.82 -16.81
CA ALA A 83 -1.59 -0.66 -16.19
C ALA A 83 -1.70 -0.21 -14.72
N SER A 84 -2.54 0.79 -14.46
CA SER A 84 -2.82 1.29 -13.11
C SER A 84 -3.49 0.22 -12.24
N ALA A 85 -4.43 -0.55 -12.80
CA ALA A 85 -5.11 -1.64 -12.13
C ALA A 85 -4.17 -2.79 -11.75
N VAL A 86 -3.32 -3.24 -12.67
CA VAL A 86 -2.31 -4.27 -12.42
C VAL A 86 -1.38 -3.81 -11.31
N TYR A 87 -0.92 -2.56 -11.33
CA TYR A 87 -0.09 -2.03 -10.26
C TYR A 87 -0.80 -2.10 -8.90
N LEU A 88 -2.06 -1.65 -8.83
CA LEU A 88 -2.81 -1.57 -7.57
C LEU A 88 -3.24 -2.93 -7.02
N VAL A 89 -3.53 -3.90 -7.88
CA VAL A 89 -4.05 -5.22 -7.49
C VAL A 89 -2.93 -6.24 -7.29
N ASP A 90 -1.85 -6.18 -8.05
CA ASP A 90 -0.76 -7.16 -7.99
C ASP A 90 0.49 -6.62 -7.29
N VAL A 91 1.00 -5.47 -7.76
CA VAL A 91 2.29 -4.95 -7.27
C VAL A 91 2.16 -4.34 -5.88
N ARG A 92 1.14 -3.51 -5.67
CA ARG A 92 0.92 -2.79 -4.42
C ARG A 92 0.77 -3.75 -3.23
N PRO A 93 -0.03 -4.84 -3.28
CA PRO A 93 -0.10 -5.80 -2.18
C PRO A 93 1.23 -6.54 -1.94
N ALA A 94 1.93 -6.93 -3.00
CA ALA A 94 3.24 -7.58 -2.88
C ALA A 94 4.27 -6.69 -2.16
N LEU A 95 4.28 -5.40 -2.46
CA LEU A 95 5.15 -4.43 -1.80
C LEU A 95 4.71 -4.12 -0.37
N GLN A 96 3.42 -4.21 -0.04
CA GLN A 96 2.93 -4.02 1.32
C GLN A 96 3.30 -5.19 2.24
N ALA A 97 3.36 -6.42 1.71
CA ALA A 97 3.78 -7.59 2.48
C ALA A 97 5.22 -7.48 2.98
N LEU A 98 6.07 -6.70 2.29
CA LEU A 98 7.46 -6.46 2.66
C LEU A 98 7.66 -5.20 3.52
N ALA A 99 6.62 -4.38 3.68
CA ALA A 99 6.73 -3.19 4.50
C ALA A 99 6.91 -3.59 5.98
N PRO A 100 7.78 -2.89 6.74
CA PRO A 100 8.05 -3.25 8.13
C PRO A 100 6.75 -3.19 8.94
N VAL A 101 6.33 -4.36 9.45
CA VAL A 101 5.17 -4.46 10.33
C VAL A 101 5.50 -3.71 11.62
N LYS A 102 4.81 -2.59 11.87
CA LYS A 102 4.83 -1.94 13.18
C LYS A 102 4.10 -2.85 14.16
N VAL A 103 4.79 -3.84 14.71
CA VAL A 103 4.26 -4.69 15.76
C VAL A 103 3.98 -3.78 16.96
N ARG A 104 2.70 -3.48 17.20
CA ARG A 104 2.23 -2.88 18.46
C ARG A 104 2.27 -3.97 19.52
N SER A 105 3.45 -4.48 19.82
CA SER A 105 3.63 -5.41 20.92
C SER A 105 3.50 -4.61 22.21
N SER A 106 2.27 -4.55 22.72
CA SER A 106 2.05 -4.58 24.17
C SER A 106 2.51 -5.96 24.66
N ILE A 107 3.81 -6.25 24.59
CA ILE A 107 4.39 -7.32 25.39
C ILE A 107 4.25 -6.85 26.83
N ARG A 108 3.15 -7.24 27.47
CA ARG A 108 2.98 -7.14 28.91
C ARG A 108 3.94 -8.17 29.48
N ILE A 109 5.18 -7.76 29.77
CA ILE A 109 6.19 -8.61 30.41
C ILE A 109 5.65 -9.01 31.80
N PRO A 110 5.20 -10.25 32.02
CA PRO A 110 4.81 -10.70 33.34
C PRO A 110 6.08 -11.14 34.07
N GLY A 111 6.44 -10.47 35.18
CA GLY A 111 7.52 -10.97 36.05
C GLY A 111 8.41 -9.95 36.73
N ARG A 112 8.25 -8.64 36.50
CA ARG A 112 9.13 -7.62 37.13
C ARG A 112 8.78 -7.28 38.59
N ALA A 113 7.79 -7.95 39.18
CA ALA A 113 7.21 -7.55 40.47
C ALA A 113 7.85 -8.18 41.72
N SER A 114 8.73 -9.17 41.63
CA SER A 114 9.24 -9.86 42.84
C SER A 114 10.76 -9.93 42.99
N GLN A 115 11.54 -9.25 42.14
CA GLN A 115 12.98 -9.08 42.35
C GLN A 115 13.30 -8.06 43.48
N ARG A 116 12.43 -7.94 44.50
CA ARG A 116 12.76 -7.33 45.78
C ARG A 116 13.47 -8.38 46.63
N ARG A 117 14.80 -8.39 46.56
CA ARG A 117 15.67 -9.07 47.52
C ARG A 117 16.15 -8.02 48.53
N PRO A 118 15.66 -8.00 49.78
CA PRO A 118 16.27 -7.17 50.82
C PRO A 118 17.39 -7.96 51.52
N GLY A 119 18.43 -7.26 51.95
CA GLY A 119 19.23 -7.70 53.09
C GLY A 119 20.56 -8.38 52.75
N ARG A 120 21.56 -7.55 52.50
CA ARG A 120 22.98 -7.85 52.66
C ARG A 120 23.28 -8.12 54.15
N GLY A 121 23.40 -9.39 54.53
CA GLY A 121 24.15 -9.85 55.71
C GLY A 121 24.96 -11.06 55.23
N GLY A 122 26.29 -11.10 55.24
CA GLY A 122 27.20 -10.54 56.22
C GLY A 122 27.67 -11.66 57.15
N ARG A 123 28.52 -12.57 56.64
CA ARG A 123 29.53 -13.41 57.32
C ARG A 123 29.81 -14.66 56.47
N GLY A 124 30.98 -14.69 55.83
CA GLY A 124 31.56 -15.93 55.30
C GLY A 124 32.46 -16.56 56.36
N PRO A 125 32.35 -17.85 56.68
CA PRO A 125 33.29 -18.54 57.56
C PRO A 125 34.66 -18.66 56.92
N ARG A 126 35.67 -18.21 57.67
CA ARG A 126 37.10 -18.40 57.43
C ARG A 126 37.53 -19.62 58.21
N ASP A 127 37.67 -20.76 57.56
CA ASP A 127 38.36 -21.93 58.10
C ASP A 127 38.53 -22.99 57.00
N TRP A 128 39.63 -22.87 56.25
CA TRP A 128 40.16 -24.00 55.52
C TRP A 128 41.63 -24.17 55.90
N SER A 129 41.91 -25.23 56.66
CA SER A 129 43.25 -25.62 57.12
C SER A 129 43.72 -26.86 56.35
N ALA A 130 44.76 -26.70 55.53
CA ALA A 130 45.53 -27.85 55.04
C ALA A 130 46.45 -28.34 56.16
N GLY A 131 46.28 -29.58 56.61
CA GLY A 131 47.15 -30.19 57.60
C GLY A 131 47.09 -31.71 57.57
N ARG A 132 48.23 -32.29 57.16
CA ARG A 132 48.66 -33.70 57.14
C ARG A 132 48.23 -34.56 55.97
#